data_AF-A0ABD4ZBZ6-F1
#
_entry.id   AF-A0ABD4ZBZ6-F1
#
_cell.length_a   1.000
_cell.length_b   1.000
_cell.length_c   1.000
_cell.angle_alpha   90.00
_cell.angle_beta   90.00
_cell.angle_gamma   90.00
#
_symmetry.space_group_name_H-M   'P 1'
#
loop_
_entity.id
_entity.type
_entity.pdbx_description
1 polymer ?
#
loop_
_entity_poly.entity_id
_entity_poly.type
_entity_poly.pdbx_seq_one_letter_code
_entity_poly.pdbx_strand_id
1 'polypeptide(L)'
;MANPIEPDYQTLNIYVPEAYFKGEKVNGYSAETAPIFLPNAIGGYMPAKAATYDAKGFGSGDKPNAIVTALSKGYVVASVGARGRTLEKDWKYTGKAPAAIIDLKA
;
A
#
# COMPACT_ATOMS: atom_id res chain seq x y z
N MET A 1 -14.32 -16.15 -0.54
CA MET A 1 -14.83 -15.10 0.38
C MET A 1 -13.64 -14.42 1.03
N ALA A 2 -13.66 -13.10 1.13
CA ALA A 2 -12.66 -12.35 1.90
C ALA A 2 -12.96 -12.51 3.39
N ASN A 3 -11.98 -12.98 4.17
CA ASN A 3 -12.11 -13.24 5.61
C ASN A 3 -10.99 -12.51 6.39
N PRO A 4 -10.96 -11.17 6.40
CA PRO A 4 -9.95 -10.43 7.15
C PRO A 4 -10.14 -10.64 8.65
N ILE A 5 -9.06 -11.02 9.33
CA ILE A 5 -8.99 -11.13 10.81
C ILE A 5 -8.80 -9.74 11.42
N GLU A 6 -8.07 -8.88 10.72
CA GLU A 6 -7.70 -7.51 11.11
C GLU A 6 -8.12 -6.51 10.01
N PRO A 7 -9.41 -6.18 9.89
CA PRO A 7 -9.94 -5.37 8.77
C PRO A 7 -9.32 -3.99 8.62
N ASP A 8 -8.79 -3.40 9.69
CA ASP A 8 -8.11 -2.09 9.64
C ASP A 8 -6.74 -2.15 8.96
N TYR A 9 -6.10 -3.32 8.99
CA TYR A 9 -4.75 -3.53 8.47
C TYR A 9 -4.74 -4.35 7.20
N GLN A 10 -5.73 -5.22 6.99
CA GLN A 10 -5.87 -6.02 5.78
C GLN A 10 -6.68 -5.28 4.72
N THR A 11 -6.17 -4.10 4.34
CA THR A 11 -6.75 -3.20 3.33
C THR A 11 -5.76 -2.92 2.21
N LEU A 12 -6.30 -2.54 1.05
CA LEU A 12 -5.55 -2.12 -0.13
C LEU A 12 -6.12 -0.79 -0.63
N ASN A 13 -5.24 0.21 -0.80
CA ASN A 13 -5.56 1.45 -1.48
C ASN A 13 -4.96 1.43 -2.89
N ILE A 14 -5.76 1.76 -3.90
CA ILE A 14 -5.31 1.85 -5.30
C ILE A 14 -5.37 3.31 -5.76
N TYR A 15 -4.26 3.81 -6.29
CA TYR A 15 -4.16 5.14 -6.89
C TYR A 15 -3.75 5.02 -8.36
N VAL A 16 -4.46 5.72 -9.22
CA VAL A 16 -4.29 5.64 -10.67
C VAL A 16 -4.11 7.06 -11.22
N PRO A 17 -3.13 7.31 -12.12
CA PRO A 17 -3.02 8.59 -12.83
C PRO A 17 -4.31 8.96 -13.56
N GLU A 18 -4.79 10.20 -13.39
CA GLU A 18 -6.05 10.67 -13.97
C GLU A 18 -6.10 10.52 -15.51
N ALA A 19 -4.95 10.77 -16.17
CA ALA A 19 -4.77 10.61 -17.62
C ALA A 19 -5.27 9.25 -18.15
N TYR A 20 -5.16 8.18 -17.36
CA TYR A 20 -5.54 6.84 -17.77
C TYR A 20 -7.06 6.66 -17.89
N PHE A 21 -7.85 7.47 -17.18
CA PHE A 21 -9.31 7.49 -17.36
C PHE A 21 -9.75 8.24 -18.63
N LYS A 22 -8.83 8.97 -19.27
CA LYS A 22 -9.05 9.73 -20.51
C LYS A 22 -8.41 9.05 -21.73
N GLY A 23 -7.83 7.86 -21.56
CA GLY A 23 -7.09 7.16 -22.61
C GLY A 23 -5.74 7.82 -22.97
N GLU A 24 -5.25 8.71 -22.12
CA GLU A 24 -3.98 9.42 -22.31
C GLU A 24 -2.80 8.62 -21.74
N LYS A 25 -1.58 9.07 -22.02
CA LYS A 25 -0.33 8.46 -21.54
C LYS A 25 0.42 9.39 -20.59
N VAL A 26 1.11 8.81 -19.62
CA VAL A 26 2.04 9.51 -18.73
C VAL A 26 3.42 8.87 -18.88
N ASN A 27 4.41 9.65 -19.30
CA ASN A 27 5.78 9.19 -19.58
C ASN A 27 5.84 7.91 -20.45
N GLY A 28 4.97 7.82 -21.47
CA GLY A 28 4.92 6.67 -22.39
C GLY A 28 4.05 5.49 -21.93
N TYR A 29 3.65 5.44 -20.66
CA TYR A 29 2.77 4.40 -20.12
C TYR A 29 1.29 4.76 -20.31
N SER A 30 0.48 3.74 -20.60
CA SER A 30 -0.99 3.77 -20.66
C SER A 30 -1.60 2.94 -19.52
N ALA A 31 -2.93 2.91 -19.42
CA ALA A 31 -3.65 2.08 -18.45
C ALA A 31 -3.26 0.59 -18.53
N GLU A 32 -2.90 0.10 -19.72
CA GLU A 32 -2.57 -1.30 -20.00
C GLU A 32 -1.09 -1.64 -19.74
N THR A 33 -0.21 -0.63 -19.69
CA THR A 33 1.26 -0.82 -19.68
C THR A 33 1.95 -0.20 -18.48
N ALA A 34 1.24 0.59 -17.67
CA ALA A 34 1.78 1.24 -16.50
C ALA A 34 2.33 0.22 -15.47
N PRO A 35 3.56 0.42 -14.97
CA PRO A 35 4.07 -0.34 -13.84
C PRO A 35 3.17 -0.14 -12.60
N ILE A 36 3.01 -1.21 -11.82
CA ILE A 36 2.36 -1.16 -10.51
C ILE A 36 3.43 -1.05 -9.44
N PHE A 37 3.49 0.08 -8.75
CA PHE A 37 4.30 0.25 -7.55
C PHE A 37 3.52 -0.25 -6.34
N LEU A 38 4.10 -1.21 -5.60
CA LEU A 38 3.45 -1.86 -4.45
C LEU A 38 4.18 -1.49 -3.13
N PRO A 39 3.96 -0.29 -2.59
CA PRO A 39 4.56 0.11 -1.31
C PRO A 39 3.82 -0.49 -0.12
N ASN A 40 4.59 -0.80 0.93
CA ASN A 40 4.07 -1.10 2.26
C ASN A 40 4.85 -0.31 3.32
N ALA A 41 4.22 -0.12 4.48
CA ALA A 41 4.67 0.73 5.55
C ALA A 41 5.23 -0.04 6.77
N ILE A 42 5.52 -1.34 6.60
CA ILE A 42 5.94 -2.21 7.69
C ILE A 42 7.35 -1.83 8.13
N GLY A 43 7.50 -1.44 9.39
CA GLY A 43 8.79 -1.16 10.02
C GLY A 43 8.91 -1.88 11.35
N GLY A 44 10.05 -2.50 11.65
CA GLY A 44 10.28 -3.22 12.92
C GLY A 44 9.26 -4.36 13.16
N TYR A 45 8.72 -4.93 12.08
CA TYR A 45 7.65 -5.93 12.08
C TYR A 45 6.33 -5.47 12.75
N MET A 46 6.12 -4.15 12.89
CA MET A 46 4.87 -3.58 13.41
C MET A 46 3.77 -3.62 12.35
N PRO A 47 2.49 -3.69 12.75
CA PRO A 47 1.38 -3.60 11.82
C PRO A 47 1.38 -2.24 11.12
N ALA A 48 0.93 -2.22 9.87
CA ALA A 48 0.95 -1.04 9.04
C ALA A 48 -0.35 -0.92 8.25
N LYS A 49 -0.97 0.25 8.25
CA LYS A 49 -2.14 0.52 7.40
C LYS A 49 -1.69 0.79 5.97
N ALA A 50 -2.57 0.56 5.00
CA ALA A 50 -2.35 1.02 3.64
C ALA A 50 -2.10 2.53 3.64
N ALA A 51 -1.05 2.98 2.95
CA ALA A 51 -0.68 4.39 2.94
C ALA A 51 -1.69 5.21 2.12
N THR A 52 -1.85 6.47 2.53
CA THR A 52 -2.65 7.47 1.81
C THR A 52 -1.74 8.42 1.04
N TYR A 53 -2.24 8.97 -0.07
CA TYR A 53 -1.46 9.88 -0.92
C TYR A 53 -1.11 11.19 -0.21
N ASP A 54 -1.93 11.59 0.76
CA ASP A 54 -1.82 12.81 1.57
C ASP A 54 -1.01 12.60 2.87
N ALA A 55 -0.67 11.36 3.22
CA ALA A 55 0.21 11.09 4.34
C ALA A 55 1.61 11.67 4.05
N LYS A 56 2.21 12.34 5.05
CA LYS A 56 3.63 12.69 5.00
C LYS A 56 4.45 11.40 4.84
N GLY A 57 5.48 11.42 4.02
CA GLY A 57 6.33 10.25 3.76
C GLY A 57 6.90 9.67 5.07
N PHE A 58 7.25 8.38 5.05
CA PHE A 58 7.91 7.73 6.19
C PHE A 58 9.28 8.36 6.44
N GLY A 59 9.39 9.17 7.50
CA GLY A 59 10.60 9.86 7.92
C GLY A 59 10.42 11.38 8.08
N SER A 60 11.22 11.99 8.96
CA SER A 60 11.23 13.43 9.19
C SER A 60 11.80 14.18 7.99
N GLY A 61 10.95 14.72 7.11
CA GLY A 61 11.38 15.69 6.10
C GLY A 61 10.31 16.03 5.05
N ASP A 62 10.45 17.19 4.42
CA ASP A 62 9.64 17.73 3.31
C ASP A 62 9.78 16.94 1.98
N LYS A 63 10.12 15.65 2.04
CA LYS A 63 10.23 14.83 0.84
C LYS A 63 8.83 14.50 0.30
N PRO A 64 8.60 14.60 -1.02
CA PRO A 64 7.32 14.21 -1.60
C PRO A 64 7.05 12.73 -1.29
N ASN A 65 5.80 12.43 -0.93
CA ASN A 65 5.35 11.06 -0.67
C ASN A 65 5.67 10.17 -1.90
N ALA A 66 6.19 8.97 -1.66
CA ALA A 66 6.53 8.00 -2.69
C ALA A 66 5.34 7.69 -3.61
N ILE A 67 4.11 7.74 -3.09
CA ILE A 67 2.87 7.58 -3.86
C ILE A 67 2.75 8.69 -4.90
N VAL A 68 2.83 9.96 -4.49
CA VAL A 68 2.72 11.12 -5.40
C VAL A 68 3.83 11.12 -6.43
N THR A 69 5.03 10.73 -6.02
CA THR A 69 6.17 10.59 -6.94
C THR A 69 5.89 9.53 -7.99
N ALA A 70 5.43 8.33 -7.59
CA ALA A 70 5.09 7.24 -8.50
C ALA A 70 3.97 7.63 -9.49
N LEU A 71 2.92 8.27 -9.00
CA LEU A 71 1.82 8.78 -9.83
C LEU A 71 2.31 9.79 -10.87
N SER A 72 3.19 10.73 -10.49
CA SER A 72 3.79 11.70 -11.41
C SER A 72 4.65 11.05 -12.50
N LYS A 73 5.14 9.83 -12.26
CA LYS A 73 5.91 9.03 -13.21
C LYS A 73 5.04 8.15 -14.11
N GLY A 74 3.73 8.10 -13.89
CA GLY A 74 2.81 7.24 -14.64
C GLY A 74 2.69 5.83 -14.07
N TYR A 75 3.01 5.63 -12.79
CA TYR A 75 2.81 4.33 -12.15
C TYR A 75 1.42 4.28 -11.51
N VAL A 76 0.79 3.12 -11.57
CA VAL A 76 -0.31 2.78 -10.68
C VAL A 76 0.29 2.43 -9.32
N VAL A 77 -0.34 2.86 -8.23
CA VAL A 77 0.13 2.54 -6.88
C VAL A 77 -0.89 1.65 -6.20
N ALA A 78 -0.45 0.49 -5.73
CA ALA A 78 -1.23 -0.44 -4.91
C ALA A 78 -0.61 -0.49 -3.50
N SER A 79 -1.06 0.40 -2.61
CA SER A 79 -0.53 0.44 -1.24
C SER A 79 -1.27 -0.56 -0.35
N VAL A 80 -0.53 -1.51 0.21
CA VAL A 80 -1.08 -2.61 1.00
C VAL A 80 -0.81 -2.38 2.48
N GLY A 81 -1.85 -2.51 3.30
CA GLY A 81 -1.70 -2.68 4.73
C GLY A 81 -1.33 -4.13 5.08
N ALA A 82 -0.76 -4.34 6.25
CA ALA A 82 -0.45 -5.68 6.72
C ALA A 82 -0.50 -5.76 8.23
N ARG A 83 -0.83 -6.96 8.72
CA ARG A 83 -0.69 -7.31 10.12
C ARG A 83 0.77 -7.30 10.55
N GLY A 84 0.98 -7.17 11.85
CA GLY A 84 2.32 -7.18 12.42
C GLY A 84 2.33 -7.64 13.88
N ARG A 85 3.54 -7.75 14.44
CA ARG A 85 3.86 -8.54 15.63
C ARG A 85 3.13 -8.14 16.92
N THR A 86 2.43 -7.02 16.94
CA THR A 86 1.70 -6.50 18.12
C THR A 86 0.20 -6.63 18.02
N LEU A 87 -0.35 -7.06 16.87
CA LEU A 87 -1.79 -7.26 16.76
C LEU A 87 -2.22 -8.51 17.52
N GLU A 88 -3.28 -8.35 18.29
CA GLU A 88 -3.88 -9.35 19.15
C GLU A 88 -5.39 -9.17 19.14
N LYS A 89 -6.10 -10.30 19.09
CA LYS A 89 -7.55 -10.36 19.21
C LYS A 89 -7.91 -11.55 20.08
N ASP A 90 -8.79 -11.34 21.05
CA ASP A 90 -9.25 -12.39 21.98
C ASP A 90 -8.08 -13.17 22.62
N TRP A 91 -7.06 -12.46 23.11
CA TRP A 91 -5.85 -13.02 23.74
C TRP A 91 -4.97 -13.87 22.82
N LYS A 92 -5.18 -13.79 21.50
CA LYS A 92 -4.41 -14.50 20.48
C LYS A 92 -3.75 -13.52 19.54
N TYR A 93 -2.44 -13.63 19.37
CA TYR A 93 -1.73 -12.83 18.38
C TYR A 93 -2.17 -13.19 16.96
N THR A 94 -2.53 -12.17 16.19
CA THR A 94 -3.04 -12.29 14.82
C THR A 94 -2.01 -11.87 13.76
N GLY A 95 -0.93 -11.20 14.16
CA GLY A 95 0.06 -10.61 13.26
C GLY A 95 1.52 -11.06 13.44
N LYS A 96 1.79 -12.10 14.24
CA LYS A 96 3.13 -12.74 14.28
C LYS A 96 3.46 -13.40 12.95
N ALA A 97 4.73 -13.72 12.72
CA ALA A 97 5.14 -14.42 11.51
C ALA A 97 4.32 -15.71 11.31
N PRO A 98 3.88 -16.02 10.07
CA PRO A 98 4.20 -15.34 8.80
C PRO A 98 3.14 -14.30 8.34
N ALA A 99 2.30 -13.75 9.24
CA ALA A 99 1.13 -12.95 8.87
C ALA A 99 1.41 -11.81 7.88
N ALA A 100 2.45 -11.01 8.13
CA ALA A 100 2.80 -9.87 7.28
C ALA A 100 3.04 -10.27 5.81
N ILE A 101 3.83 -11.33 5.57
CA ILE A 101 4.13 -11.76 4.20
C ILE A 101 2.93 -12.46 3.54
N ILE A 102 2.04 -13.07 4.34
CA ILE A 102 0.77 -13.58 3.83
C ILE A 102 -0.10 -12.43 3.35
N ASP A 103 -0.26 -11.36 4.14
CA ASP A 103 -1.09 -10.21 3.77
C ASP A 103 -0.57 -9.51 2.50
N LEU A 104 0.75 -9.42 2.33
CA LEU A 104 1.38 -8.83 1.14
C LEU A 104 1.25 -9.71 -0.14
N LYS A 105 0.80 -10.95 -0.01
CA LYS A 105 0.66 -11.92 -1.12
C LYS A 105 -0.78 -12.33 -1.43
N ALA A 106 -1.73 -11.95 -0.57
CA ALA A 106 -3.11 -12.45 -0.56
C ALA A 106 -3.95 -12.02 -1.78
#